data_AF-A0A7S3HNL0-F1
#
_entry.id   AF-A0A7S3HNL0-F1
#
_cell.length_a   1.000
_cell.length_b   1.000
_cell.length_c   1.000
_cell.angle_alpha   90.00
_cell.angle_beta   90.00
_cell.angle_gamma   90.00
#
_symmetry.space_group_name_H-M   'P 1'
#
loop_
_entity.id
_entity.type
_entity.pdbx_description
1 polymer ?
#
loop_
_entity_poly.entity_id
_entity_poly.type
_entity_poly.pdbx_seq_one_letter_code
_entity_poly.pdbx_strand_id
1 'polypeptide(L)'
;FDIDYQATMNCAHAVKKAGANQFVLLSAVCVQRPKLGFQEAKLKAQNELAKMGGEMSYSIVQPTAFFKSLVGQVKGVKGGSPYVMFGDGTEVKCKPISEQDLAAYISDCIWDDKKRNKILPIGGPGDAMSFKEQGTLLFNLLGKEPSFICVPYWIFDVVQGVIDFFAGKDSDTAEFGRIGRYYAEESMLVLDPATGKYSGEMTPSYGKTSLRDFLTEALMEGSTKLDEQKLGDQGLGSRMGVSKD
;
A
#
# COMPACT_ATOMS: atom_id res chain seq x y z
N PHE A 1 4.19 -5.69 -16.42
CA PHE A 1 3.62 -7.04 -16.65
C PHE A 1 4.61 -8.15 -16.32
N ASP A 2 5.89 -8.05 -16.68
CA ASP A 2 6.89 -9.12 -16.46
C ASP A 2 6.99 -9.58 -15.00
N ILE A 3 6.90 -8.65 -14.05
CA ILE A 3 6.97 -8.96 -12.63
C ILE A 3 5.60 -9.39 -12.09
N ASP A 4 4.64 -8.47 -12.05
CA ASP A 4 3.35 -8.69 -11.38
C ASP A 4 2.44 -9.73 -12.04
N TYR A 5 2.69 -10.04 -13.32
CA TYR A 5 1.96 -11.08 -14.04
C TYR A 5 2.86 -12.27 -14.34
N GLN A 6 3.88 -12.11 -15.18
CA GLN A 6 4.62 -13.26 -15.72
C GLN A 6 5.39 -14.00 -14.62
N ALA A 7 6.13 -13.29 -13.76
CA ALA A 7 6.86 -13.93 -12.67
C ALA A 7 5.92 -14.60 -11.65
N THR A 8 4.79 -13.95 -11.32
CA THR A 8 3.77 -14.53 -10.46
C THR A 8 3.21 -15.84 -11.03
N MET A 9 2.84 -15.86 -12.31
CA MET A 9 2.29 -17.06 -12.95
C MET A 9 3.35 -18.15 -13.13
N ASN A 10 4.60 -17.80 -13.42
CA ASN A 10 5.70 -18.75 -13.44
C ASN A 10 5.86 -19.47 -12.09
N CYS A 11 5.81 -18.71 -10.98
CA CYS A 11 5.84 -19.29 -9.64
C CYS A 11 4.64 -20.20 -9.38
N ALA A 12 3.42 -19.75 -9.70
CA ALA A 12 2.19 -20.53 -9.50
C ALA A 12 2.21 -21.86 -10.29
N HIS A 13 2.69 -21.84 -11.54
CA HIS A 13 2.85 -23.04 -12.35
C HIS A 13 3.95 -23.97 -11.82
N ALA A 14 5.08 -23.41 -11.38
CA ALA A 14 6.19 -24.20 -10.84
C ALA A 14 5.78 -24.96 -9.57
N VAL A 15 5.11 -24.30 -8.63
CA VAL A 15 4.67 -24.95 -7.39
C VAL A 15 3.54 -25.95 -7.63
N LYS A 16 2.61 -25.67 -8.56
CA LYS A 16 1.60 -26.63 -9.00
C LYS A 16 2.25 -27.89 -9.57
N LYS A 17 3.26 -27.74 -10.44
CA LYS A 17 4.01 -28.87 -11.02
C LYS A 17 4.76 -29.67 -9.95
N ALA A 18 5.21 -29.02 -8.87
CA ALA A 18 5.83 -29.67 -7.73
C ALA A 18 4.83 -30.38 -6.79
N GLY A 19 3.52 -30.30 -7.05
CA GLY A 19 2.49 -30.94 -6.23
C GLY A 19 2.08 -30.14 -4.99
N ALA A 20 2.33 -28.83 -4.97
CA ALA A 20 1.83 -27.97 -3.89
C ALA A 20 0.30 -27.91 -3.90
N ASN A 21 -0.32 -28.01 -2.72
CA ASN A 21 -1.78 -27.98 -2.58
C ASN A 21 -2.37 -26.56 -2.64
N GLN A 22 -1.56 -25.53 -2.34
CA GLN A 22 -2.03 -24.16 -2.20
C GLN A 22 -0.99 -23.13 -2.62
N PHE A 23 -1.44 -22.03 -3.24
CA PHE A 23 -0.64 -20.84 -3.53
C PHE A 23 -1.23 -19.58 -2.88
N VAL A 24 -0.44 -18.90 -2.06
CA VAL A 24 -0.85 -17.63 -1.41
C VAL A 24 -0.20 -16.48 -2.17
N LEU A 25 -1.02 -15.66 -2.82
CA LEU A 25 -0.58 -14.48 -3.56
C LEU A 25 -0.77 -13.22 -2.73
N LEU A 26 0.32 -12.50 -2.46
CA LEU A 26 0.26 -11.13 -1.98
C LEU A 26 0.00 -10.17 -3.16
N SER A 27 -1.20 -9.60 -3.20
CA SER A 27 -1.65 -8.60 -4.17
C SER A 27 -1.79 -7.24 -3.49
N ALA A 28 -2.76 -6.41 -3.88
CA ALA A 28 -3.04 -5.10 -3.27
C ALA A 28 -4.52 -4.74 -3.40
N VAL A 29 -5.07 -4.02 -2.41
CA VAL A 29 -6.49 -3.58 -2.43
C VAL A 29 -6.80 -2.60 -3.57
N CYS A 30 -5.80 -1.86 -4.05
CA CYS A 30 -5.97 -0.85 -5.11
C CYS A 30 -6.34 -1.44 -6.47
N VAL A 31 -6.16 -2.74 -6.68
CA VAL A 31 -6.53 -3.42 -7.94
C VAL A 31 -8.02 -3.35 -8.24
N GLN A 32 -8.87 -2.99 -7.27
CA GLN A 32 -10.31 -2.75 -7.47
C GLN A 32 -10.60 -1.55 -8.40
N ARG A 33 -9.66 -0.62 -8.56
CA ARG A 33 -9.72 0.50 -9.52
C ARG A 33 -8.42 0.57 -10.34
N PRO A 34 -8.23 -0.31 -11.33
CA PRO A 34 -7.00 -0.36 -12.10
C PRO A 34 -6.89 0.87 -13.02
N LYS A 35 -5.94 1.77 -12.71
CA LYS A 35 -5.54 2.93 -13.53
C LYS A 35 -4.06 2.85 -13.95
N LEU A 36 -3.34 1.83 -13.47
CA LEU A 36 -1.89 1.67 -13.62
C LEU A 36 -1.58 0.26 -14.13
N GLY A 37 -0.54 0.11 -14.94
CA GLY A 37 -0.19 -1.15 -15.60
C GLY A 37 0.15 -2.27 -14.61
N PHE A 38 0.77 -1.95 -13.46
CA PHE A 38 0.99 -2.96 -12.41
C PHE A 38 -0.33 -3.50 -11.83
N GLN A 39 -1.37 -2.67 -11.74
CA GLN A 39 -2.68 -3.09 -11.22
C GLN A 39 -3.37 -4.03 -12.20
N GLU A 40 -3.33 -3.69 -13.49
CA GLU A 40 -3.84 -4.54 -14.56
C GLU A 40 -3.11 -5.89 -14.60
N ALA A 41 -1.78 -5.87 -14.49
CA ALA A 41 -0.95 -7.08 -14.42
C ALA A 41 -1.33 -7.95 -13.21
N LYS A 42 -1.45 -7.36 -12.01
CA LYS A 42 -1.91 -8.08 -10.81
C LYS A 42 -3.32 -8.64 -10.97
N LEU A 43 -4.26 -7.91 -11.58
CA LEU A 43 -5.61 -8.41 -11.83
C LEU A 43 -5.59 -9.61 -12.79
N LYS A 44 -4.79 -9.53 -13.84
CA LYS A 44 -4.62 -10.63 -14.80
C LYS A 44 -4.11 -11.90 -14.10
N ALA A 45 -3.08 -11.76 -13.25
CA ALA A 45 -2.55 -12.88 -12.48
C ALA A 45 -3.58 -13.47 -11.50
N GLN A 46 -4.34 -12.61 -10.81
CA GLN A 46 -5.40 -13.03 -9.90
C GLN A 46 -6.48 -13.84 -10.63
N ASN A 47 -6.91 -13.38 -11.80
CA ASN A 47 -7.93 -14.06 -12.60
C ASN A 47 -7.45 -15.42 -13.11
N GLU A 48 -6.18 -15.54 -13.51
CA GLU A 48 -5.61 -16.82 -13.96
C GLU A 48 -5.41 -17.79 -12.81
N LEU A 49 -4.89 -17.31 -11.67
CA LEU A 49 -4.77 -18.10 -10.45
C LEU A 49 -6.15 -18.60 -9.98
N ALA A 50 -7.18 -17.76 -10.05
CA ALA A 50 -8.54 -18.14 -9.69
C ALA A 50 -9.09 -19.29 -10.57
N LYS A 51 -8.78 -19.29 -11.86
CA LYS A 51 -9.15 -20.38 -12.79
C LYS A 51 -8.43 -21.69 -12.47
N MET A 52 -7.23 -21.64 -11.88
CA MET A 52 -6.46 -22.82 -11.43
C MET A 52 -7.00 -23.42 -10.11
N GLY A 53 -7.95 -22.75 -9.44
CA GLY A 53 -8.45 -23.12 -8.11
C GLY A 53 -9.05 -24.52 -7.96
N GLY A 54 -9.44 -25.16 -9.07
CA GLY A 54 -9.89 -26.56 -9.09
C GLY A 54 -8.76 -27.59 -9.00
N GLU A 55 -7.53 -27.20 -9.32
CA GLU A 55 -6.35 -28.08 -9.35
C GLU A 55 -5.38 -27.78 -8.20
N MET A 56 -5.28 -26.51 -7.79
CA MET A 56 -4.47 -26.06 -6.67
C MET A 56 -5.24 -24.94 -5.98
N SER A 57 -5.43 -25.04 -4.66
CA SER A 57 -6.13 -24.00 -3.91
C SER A 57 -5.35 -22.68 -3.95
N TYR A 58 -6.03 -21.56 -3.76
CA TYR A 58 -5.35 -20.27 -3.67
C TYR A 58 -5.89 -19.38 -2.58
N SER A 59 -5.09 -18.41 -2.14
CA SER A 59 -5.55 -17.28 -1.35
C SER A 59 -4.93 -16.01 -1.92
N ILE A 60 -5.76 -15.06 -2.35
CA ILE A 60 -5.28 -13.78 -2.90
C ILE A 60 -5.47 -12.74 -1.80
N VAL A 61 -4.38 -12.35 -1.14
CA VAL A 61 -4.40 -11.35 -0.07
C VAL A 61 -4.27 -9.96 -0.70
N GLN A 62 -5.26 -9.09 -0.48
CA GLN A 62 -5.31 -7.72 -0.98
C GLN A 62 -5.19 -6.75 0.21
N PRO A 63 -3.96 -6.50 0.71
CA PRO A 63 -3.80 -5.62 1.84
C PRO A 63 -4.04 -4.15 1.48
N THR A 64 -4.39 -3.37 2.50
CA THR A 64 -4.33 -1.91 2.51
C THR A 64 -2.87 -1.40 2.64
N ALA A 65 -2.70 -0.10 2.92
CA ALA A 65 -1.39 0.53 3.09
C ALA A 65 -0.57 -0.07 4.24
N PHE A 66 0.74 -0.15 4.05
CA PHE A 66 1.69 -0.65 5.06
C PHE A 66 2.21 0.50 5.95
N PHE A 67 2.57 0.20 7.20
CA PHE A 67 3.17 1.18 8.10
C PHE A 67 4.41 1.85 7.52
N LYS A 68 5.29 1.11 6.83
CA LYS A 68 6.45 1.73 6.17
C LYS A 68 6.12 2.85 5.19
N SER A 69 4.93 2.80 4.58
CA SER A 69 4.48 3.82 3.63
C SER A 69 4.03 5.10 4.35
N LEU A 70 3.70 5.00 5.65
CA LEU A 70 3.17 6.08 6.46
C LEU A 70 4.22 6.75 7.35
N VAL A 71 5.41 6.14 7.49
CA VAL A 71 6.49 6.69 8.34
C VAL A 71 7.39 7.70 7.64
N GLY A 72 7.23 7.91 6.33
CA GLY A 72 8.13 8.76 5.53
C GLY A 72 8.29 10.19 6.07
N GLN A 73 7.26 10.71 6.74
CA GLN A 73 7.26 12.07 7.29
C GLN A 73 7.66 12.14 8.77
N VAL A 74 7.77 11.01 9.47
CA VAL A 74 8.01 10.96 10.92
C VAL A 74 9.31 11.68 11.29
N LYS A 75 10.40 11.44 10.55
CA LYS A 75 11.69 12.09 10.82
C LYS A 75 11.63 13.61 10.60
N GLY A 76 11.01 14.06 9.51
CA GLY A 76 10.84 15.48 9.21
C GLY A 76 10.02 16.20 10.28
N VAL A 77 8.88 15.63 10.66
CA VAL A 77 7.98 16.21 11.67
C VAL A 77 8.63 16.18 13.07
N LYS A 78 9.33 15.10 13.42
CA LYS A 78 10.17 15.06 14.63
C LYS A 78 11.21 16.19 14.63
N GLY A 79 11.83 16.46 13.48
CA GLY A 79 12.74 17.59 13.25
C GLY A 79 12.08 18.99 13.18
N GLY A 80 10.75 19.08 13.22
CA GLY A 80 10.02 20.36 13.20
C GLY A 80 9.47 20.78 11.83
N SER A 81 9.62 19.94 10.80
CA SER A 81 8.96 20.19 9.52
C SER A 81 7.44 20.01 9.63
N PRO A 82 6.63 20.74 8.85
CA PRO A 82 5.19 20.46 8.74
C PRO A 82 4.92 19.08 8.14
N TYR A 83 3.72 18.53 8.42
CA TYR A 83 3.22 17.33 7.75
C TYR A 83 2.60 17.72 6.40
N VAL A 84 3.11 17.15 5.31
CA VAL A 84 2.67 17.41 3.94
C VAL A 84 1.51 16.46 3.59
N MET A 85 0.42 17.02 3.09
CA MET A 85 -0.76 16.28 2.64
C MET A 85 -1.35 16.92 1.38
N PHE A 86 -2.17 16.17 0.64
CA PHE A 86 -2.88 16.71 -0.53
C PHE A 86 -4.29 17.16 -0.15
N GLY A 87 -4.74 18.24 -0.79
CA GLY A 87 -6.03 18.86 -0.44
C GLY A 87 -6.10 19.27 1.02
N ASP A 88 -7.22 19.00 1.68
CA ASP A 88 -7.37 19.21 3.13
C ASP A 88 -6.99 17.97 3.97
N GLY A 89 -6.57 16.89 3.31
CA GLY A 89 -6.14 15.63 3.92
C GLY A 89 -7.25 14.78 4.54
N THR A 90 -8.53 15.06 4.30
CA THR A 90 -9.66 14.35 4.95
C THR A 90 -10.30 13.25 4.09
N GLU A 91 -10.24 13.39 2.77
CA GLU A 91 -10.94 12.54 1.80
C GLU A 91 -10.35 11.13 1.69
N VAL A 92 -9.03 11.05 1.52
CA VAL A 92 -8.34 9.78 1.29
C VAL A 92 -8.02 9.10 2.60
N LYS A 93 -8.54 7.88 2.76
CA LYS A 93 -8.41 7.08 3.99
C LYS A 93 -7.80 5.71 3.72
N CYS A 94 -7.20 5.13 4.74
CA CYS A 94 -6.72 3.75 4.73
C CYS A 94 -6.84 3.12 6.12
N LYS A 95 -6.86 1.79 6.19
CA LYS A 95 -6.70 1.03 7.43
C LYS A 95 -5.32 0.39 7.47
N PRO A 96 -4.28 1.11 7.90
CA PRO A 96 -2.93 0.65 7.67
C PRO A 96 -2.61 -0.60 8.49
N ILE A 97 -1.87 -1.53 7.90
CA ILE A 97 -1.51 -2.81 8.52
C ILE A 97 0.01 -2.88 8.75
N SER A 98 0.41 -3.44 9.89
CA SER A 98 1.82 -3.73 10.17
C SER A 98 2.32 -4.86 9.29
N GLU A 99 3.61 -4.85 8.94
CA GLU A 99 4.22 -5.92 8.16
C GLU A 99 4.13 -7.27 8.91
N GLN A 100 4.25 -7.24 10.24
CA GLN A 100 4.13 -8.42 11.10
C GLN A 100 2.71 -9.01 11.08
N ASP A 101 1.68 -8.18 11.24
CA ASP A 101 0.29 -8.64 11.21
C ASP A 101 -0.07 -9.15 9.80
N LEU A 102 0.42 -8.49 8.75
CA LEU A 102 0.21 -8.96 7.38
C LEU A 102 0.90 -10.31 7.12
N ALA A 103 2.14 -10.49 7.59
CA ALA A 103 2.85 -11.76 7.48
C ALA A 103 2.12 -12.89 8.24
N ALA A 104 1.58 -12.59 9.41
CA ALA A 104 0.73 -13.53 10.16
C ALA A 104 -0.54 -13.88 9.36
N TYR A 105 -1.22 -12.90 8.77
CA TYR A 105 -2.41 -13.15 7.94
C TYR A 105 -2.11 -14.02 6.71
N ILE A 106 -1.00 -13.77 6.03
CA ILE A 106 -0.52 -14.57 4.89
C ILE A 106 -0.24 -16.01 5.35
N SER A 107 0.38 -16.17 6.51
CA SER A 107 0.66 -17.50 7.09
C SER A 107 -0.63 -18.24 7.46
N ASP A 108 -1.60 -17.54 8.04
CA ASP A 108 -2.91 -18.10 8.37
C ASP A 108 -3.67 -18.58 7.13
N CYS A 109 -3.43 -18.01 5.95
CA CYS A 109 -4.05 -18.48 4.71
C CYS A 109 -3.72 -19.94 4.39
N ILE A 110 -2.55 -20.43 4.82
CA ILE A 110 -2.11 -21.81 4.58
C ILE A 110 -2.95 -22.81 5.40
N TRP A 111 -3.33 -22.41 6.63
CA TRP A 111 -3.93 -23.32 7.62
C TRP A 111 -5.45 -23.17 7.73
N ASP A 112 -6.00 -21.99 7.41
CA ASP A 112 -7.44 -21.72 7.53
C ASP A 112 -8.18 -22.05 6.23
N ASP A 113 -8.91 -23.16 6.24
CA ASP A 113 -9.74 -23.61 5.13
C ASP A 113 -10.74 -22.54 4.65
N LYS A 114 -11.19 -21.63 5.53
CA LYS A 114 -12.13 -20.56 5.17
C LYS A 114 -11.50 -19.50 4.25
N LYS A 115 -10.16 -19.44 4.20
CA LYS A 115 -9.39 -18.51 3.36
C LYS A 115 -9.01 -19.10 1.99
N ARG A 116 -9.32 -20.38 1.74
CA ARG A 116 -9.03 -21.04 0.45
C ARG A 116 -10.02 -20.63 -0.63
N ASN A 117 -9.49 -20.48 -1.84
CA ASN A 117 -10.18 -20.06 -3.05
C ASN A 117 -10.95 -18.73 -2.85
N LYS A 118 -10.29 -17.78 -2.19
CA LYS A 118 -10.83 -16.46 -1.87
C LYS A 118 -9.90 -15.34 -2.28
N ILE A 119 -10.52 -14.21 -2.61
CA ILE A 119 -9.90 -12.89 -2.62
C ILE A 119 -10.18 -12.25 -1.27
N LEU A 120 -9.13 -11.79 -0.60
CA LEU A 120 -9.10 -11.45 0.81
C LEU A 120 -8.62 -10.01 0.99
N PRO A 121 -9.50 -9.00 0.85
CA PRO A 121 -9.15 -7.65 1.25
C PRO A 121 -8.91 -7.60 2.76
N ILE A 122 -7.84 -6.94 3.18
CA ILE A 122 -7.48 -6.91 4.60
C ILE A 122 -6.77 -5.62 4.98
N GLY A 123 -7.20 -4.98 6.06
CA GLY A 123 -6.53 -3.84 6.68
C GLY A 123 -6.06 -4.17 8.09
N GLY A 124 -5.34 -3.23 8.69
CA GLY A 124 -4.91 -3.35 10.08
C GLY A 124 -6.05 -3.10 11.07
N PRO A 125 -5.75 -3.18 12.38
CA PRO A 125 -6.73 -2.94 13.42
C PRO A 125 -7.10 -1.45 13.50
N GLY A 126 -8.33 -1.18 13.97
CA GLY A 126 -8.86 0.17 14.15
C GLY A 126 -9.62 0.71 12.94
N ASP A 127 -10.02 1.98 13.04
CA ASP A 127 -10.81 2.67 12.03
C ASP A 127 -9.95 3.14 10.85
N ALA A 128 -10.61 3.43 9.73
CA ALA A 128 -9.95 4.02 8.57
C ALA A 128 -9.49 5.45 8.91
N MET A 129 -8.21 5.74 8.71
CA MET A 129 -7.59 7.02 9.00
C MET A 129 -7.25 7.78 7.72
N SER A 130 -7.62 9.05 7.70
CA SER A 130 -7.20 10.05 6.71
C SER A 130 -5.76 10.53 6.95
N PHE A 131 -5.15 11.18 5.94
CA PHE A 131 -3.82 11.78 6.10
C PHE A 131 -3.78 12.82 7.22
N LYS A 132 -4.84 13.63 7.36
CA LYS A 132 -4.95 14.63 8.43
C LYS A 132 -5.01 13.98 9.81
N GLU A 133 -5.76 12.89 9.97
CA GLU A 133 -5.83 12.14 11.23
C GLU A 133 -4.49 11.49 11.58
N GLN A 134 -3.79 10.93 10.58
CA GLN A 134 -2.45 10.36 10.78
C GLN A 134 -1.42 11.41 11.18
N GLY A 135 -1.40 12.57 10.51
CA GLY A 135 -0.51 13.68 10.87
C GLY A 135 -0.84 14.24 12.25
N THR A 136 -2.11 14.40 12.58
CA THR A 136 -2.56 14.85 13.92
C THR A 136 -2.12 13.86 15.01
N LEU A 137 -2.28 12.55 14.78
CA LEU A 137 -1.79 11.52 15.68
C LEU A 137 -0.27 11.66 15.91
N LEU A 138 0.51 11.87 14.86
CA LEU A 138 1.96 12.05 14.97
C LEU A 138 2.35 13.30 15.77
N PHE A 139 1.71 14.45 15.52
CA PHE A 139 1.94 15.67 16.29
C PHE A 139 1.60 15.49 17.78
N ASN A 140 0.48 14.83 18.07
CA ASN A 140 0.06 14.53 19.44
C ASN A 140 1.08 13.63 20.15
N LEU A 141 1.61 12.61 19.48
CA LEU A 141 2.65 11.74 20.05
C LEU A 141 3.98 12.47 20.30
N LEU A 142 4.26 13.52 19.53
CA LEU A 142 5.44 14.37 19.69
C LEU A 142 5.26 15.51 20.71
N GLY A 143 4.04 15.74 21.21
CA GLY A 143 3.72 16.88 22.08
C GLY A 143 3.89 18.23 21.37
N LYS A 144 3.61 18.29 20.06
CA LYS A 144 3.74 19.50 19.24
C LYS A 144 2.39 19.96 18.70
N GLU A 145 2.25 21.27 18.50
CA GLU A 145 1.09 21.83 17.80
C GLU A 145 1.06 21.34 16.34
N PRO A 146 -0.12 20.92 15.82
CA PRO A 146 -0.24 20.45 14.45
C PRO A 146 0.13 21.52 13.42
N SER A 147 1.04 21.18 12.50
CA SER A 147 1.44 22.04 11.39
C SER A 147 1.34 21.26 10.07
N PHE A 148 0.57 21.79 9.13
CA PHE A 148 0.28 21.10 7.86
C PHE A 148 0.65 21.95 6.65
N ILE A 149 1.15 21.29 5.61
CA ILE A 149 1.26 21.83 4.26
C ILE A 149 0.23 21.11 3.39
N CYS A 150 -0.72 21.88 2.85
CA CYS A 150 -1.77 21.40 1.95
C CYS A 150 -1.33 21.61 0.49
N VAL A 151 -0.95 20.53 -0.19
CA VAL A 151 -0.54 20.56 -1.59
C VAL A 151 -1.78 20.40 -2.48
N PRO A 152 -2.00 21.28 -3.46
CA PRO A 152 -3.14 21.16 -4.36
C PRO A 152 -2.92 20.05 -5.41
N TYR A 153 -3.99 19.34 -5.77
CA TYR A 153 -3.92 18.20 -6.70
C TYR A 153 -3.43 18.57 -8.12
N TRP A 154 -3.62 19.81 -8.58
CA TRP A 154 -3.16 20.26 -9.89
C TRP A 154 -1.63 20.14 -10.06
N ILE A 155 -0.87 20.05 -8.96
CA ILE A 155 0.58 19.83 -9.03
C ILE A 155 0.92 18.53 -9.76
N PHE A 156 0.06 17.50 -9.65
CA PHE A 156 0.24 16.25 -10.38
C PHE A 156 0.13 16.45 -11.88
N ASP A 157 -0.75 17.33 -12.35
CA ASP A 157 -0.89 17.65 -13.78
C ASP A 157 0.38 18.33 -14.32
N VAL A 158 0.97 19.24 -13.54
CA VAL A 158 2.22 19.91 -13.91
C VAL A 158 3.40 18.94 -13.93
N VAL A 159 3.57 18.15 -12.86
CA VAL A 159 4.65 17.15 -12.78
C VAL A 159 4.51 16.12 -13.89
N GLN A 160 3.30 15.61 -14.14
CA GLN A 160 3.05 14.66 -15.21
C GLN A 160 3.34 15.28 -16.58
N GLY A 161 2.93 16.52 -16.83
CA GLY A 161 3.19 17.20 -18.10
C GLY A 161 4.69 17.35 -18.38
N VAL A 162 5.49 17.65 -17.36
CA VAL A 162 6.95 17.70 -17.48
C VAL A 162 7.54 16.31 -17.75
N ILE A 163 7.11 15.28 -17.01
CA ILE A 163 7.60 13.91 -17.22
C ILE A 163 7.22 13.42 -18.62
N ASP A 164 5.97 13.62 -19.06
CA ASP A 164 5.48 13.22 -20.38
C ASP A 164 6.28 13.91 -21.50
N PHE A 165 6.68 15.16 -21.31
CA PHE A 165 7.48 15.91 -22.28
C PHE A 165 8.90 15.36 -22.43
N PHE A 166 9.57 14.99 -21.33
CA PHE A 166 10.96 14.55 -21.37
C PHE A 166 11.15 13.03 -21.52
N ALA A 167 10.29 12.23 -20.92
CA ALA A 167 10.39 10.76 -20.92
C ALA A 167 9.43 10.08 -21.91
N GLY A 168 8.42 10.79 -22.41
CA GLY A 168 7.35 10.23 -23.23
C GLY A 168 6.24 9.60 -22.39
N LYS A 169 5.00 9.70 -22.87
CA LYS A 169 3.77 9.31 -22.15
C LYS A 169 3.69 7.83 -21.79
N ASP A 170 4.27 6.97 -22.62
CA ASP A 170 4.20 5.52 -22.45
C ASP A 170 5.43 4.94 -21.74
N SER A 171 6.27 5.81 -21.16
CA SER A 171 7.46 5.37 -20.41
C SER A 171 7.12 4.89 -19.00
N ASP A 172 7.96 3.99 -18.48
CA ASP A 172 7.90 3.56 -17.07
C ASP A 172 8.01 4.74 -16.10
N THR A 173 8.77 5.79 -16.47
CA THR A 173 8.89 7.02 -15.68
C THR A 173 7.56 7.78 -15.62
N ALA A 174 6.85 7.87 -16.73
CA ALA A 174 5.52 8.49 -16.79
C ALA A 174 4.50 7.68 -15.99
N GLU A 175 4.53 6.34 -16.07
CA GLU A 175 3.69 5.48 -15.23
C GLU A 175 3.99 5.69 -13.74
N PHE A 176 5.27 5.75 -13.38
CA PHE A 176 5.70 5.98 -11.99
C PHE A 176 5.20 7.34 -11.44
N GLY A 177 5.18 8.40 -12.26
CA GLY A 177 4.55 9.67 -11.89
C GLY A 177 3.06 9.53 -11.54
N ARG A 178 2.32 8.73 -12.32
CA ARG A 178 0.88 8.46 -12.11
C ARG A 178 0.61 7.68 -10.82
N ILE A 179 1.56 6.87 -10.37
CA ILE A 179 1.45 6.14 -9.08
C ILE A 179 1.28 7.14 -7.93
N GLY A 180 2.07 8.22 -7.90
CA GLY A 180 1.99 9.24 -6.86
C GLY A 180 0.61 9.89 -6.78
N ARG A 181 0.06 10.27 -7.94
CA ARG A 181 -1.31 10.81 -8.03
C ARG A 181 -2.35 9.82 -7.54
N TYR A 182 -2.26 8.57 -7.98
CA TYR A 182 -3.21 7.53 -7.60
C TYR A 182 -3.31 7.38 -6.08
N TYR A 183 -2.18 7.29 -5.37
CA TYR A 183 -2.18 7.17 -3.91
C TYR A 183 -2.58 8.45 -3.17
N ALA A 184 -2.50 9.61 -3.83
CA ALA A 184 -2.98 10.86 -3.26
C ALA A 184 -4.50 11.04 -3.42
N GLU A 185 -5.12 10.40 -4.42
CA GLU A 185 -6.55 10.58 -4.76
C GLU A 185 -7.44 9.39 -4.36
N GLU A 186 -6.89 8.18 -4.25
CA GLU A 186 -7.68 6.96 -4.03
C GLU A 186 -7.48 6.41 -2.62
N SER A 187 -8.58 6.06 -1.94
CA SER A 187 -8.54 5.41 -0.62
C SER A 187 -8.07 3.97 -0.72
N MET A 188 -7.25 3.54 0.24
CA MET A 188 -6.78 2.15 0.34
C MET A 188 -7.73 1.35 1.24
N LEU A 189 -8.95 1.17 0.75
CA LEU A 189 -10.07 0.48 1.41
C LEU A 189 -10.80 -0.40 0.39
N VAL A 190 -11.68 -1.27 0.88
CA VAL A 190 -12.63 -2.01 0.03
C VAL A 190 -13.54 -1.02 -0.69
N LEU A 191 -13.70 -1.22 -2.00
CA LEU A 191 -14.66 -0.50 -2.81
C LEU A 191 -16.00 -1.23 -2.72
N ASP A 192 -17.01 -0.59 -2.17
CA ASP A 192 -18.35 -1.14 -2.11
C ASP A 192 -18.94 -1.25 -3.54
N PRO A 193 -19.23 -2.45 -4.04
CA PRO A 193 -19.76 -2.63 -5.39
C PRO A 193 -21.18 -2.06 -5.54
N ALA A 194 -21.95 -1.89 -4.45
CA ALA A 194 -23.30 -1.35 -4.51
C ALA A 194 -23.30 0.17 -4.69
N THR A 195 -22.37 0.87 -4.04
CA THR A 195 -22.32 2.34 -4.03
C THR A 195 -21.20 2.92 -4.89
N GLY A 196 -20.21 2.11 -5.27
CA GLY A 196 -19.01 2.54 -5.95
C GLY A 196 -18.08 3.40 -5.09
N LYS A 197 -18.27 3.42 -3.76
CA LYS A 197 -17.50 4.23 -2.81
C LYS A 197 -16.61 3.34 -1.94
N TYR A 198 -15.53 3.91 -1.43
CA TYR A 198 -14.66 3.24 -0.47
C TYR A 198 -15.33 3.13 0.90
N SER A 199 -15.19 1.98 1.56
CA SER A 199 -15.81 1.71 2.87
C SER A 199 -14.80 1.14 3.87
N GLY A 200 -14.60 1.87 4.96
CA GLY A 200 -13.80 1.39 6.10
C GLY A 200 -14.47 0.22 6.82
N GLU A 201 -15.80 0.20 6.88
CA GLU A 201 -16.61 -0.84 7.52
C GLU A 201 -16.55 -2.17 6.75
N MET A 202 -16.59 -2.11 5.42
CA MET A 202 -16.44 -3.30 4.57
C MET A 202 -15.00 -3.78 4.46
N THR A 203 -14.04 -3.01 4.96
CA THR A 203 -12.61 -3.39 4.97
C THR A 203 -12.31 -4.18 6.25
N PRO A 204 -12.11 -5.51 6.18
CA PRO A 204 -11.85 -6.32 7.36
C PRO A 204 -10.57 -5.88 8.05
N SER A 205 -10.49 -6.06 9.37
CA SER A 205 -9.29 -5.83 10.17
C SER A 205 -8.65 -7.15 10.58
N TYR A 206 -7.33 -7.16 10.64
CA TYR A 206 -6.56 -8.24 11.26
C TYR A 206 -5.38 -7.68 12.05
N GLY A 207 -4.93 -8.47 13.03
CA GLY A 207 -3.77 -8.14 13.84
C GLY A 207 -4.10 -7.35 15.09
N LYS A 208 -3.05 -6.93 15.79
CA LYS A 208 -3.17 -6.21 17.07
C LYS A 208 -2.36 -4.92 17.10
N THR A 209 -1.43 -4.72 16.19
CA THR A 209 -0.55 -3.56 16.20
C THR A 209 -1.25 -2.38 15.57
N SER A 210 -1.64 -1.38 16.36
CA SER A 210 -2.20 -0.14 15.85
C SER A 210 -1.09 0.78 15.29
N LEU A 211 -1.46 1.70 14.39
CA LEU A 211 -0.53 2.74 13.93
C LEU A 211 0.01 3.59 15.09
N ARG A 212 -0.83 3.85 16.10
CA ARG A 212 -0.43 4.60 17.30
C ARG A 212 0.66 3.89 18.08
N ASP A 213 0.49 2.60 18.34
CA ASP A 213 1.47 1.80 19.10
C ASP A 213 2.80 1.75 18.35
N PHE A 214 2.72 1.48 17.05
CA PHE A 214 3.87 1.45 16.18
C PHE A 214 4.62 2.81 16.17
N LEU A 215 3.91 3.93 16.02
CA LEU A 215 4.53 5.26 16.03
C LEU A 215 5.11 5.60 17.41
N THR A 216 4.44 5.22 18.49
CA THR A 216 4.92 5.45 19.86
C THR A 216 6.25 4.75 20.08
N GLU A 217 6.33 3.47 19.73
CA GLU A 217 7.55 2.67 19.83
C GLU A 217 8.65 3.21 18.93
N ALA A 218 8.34 3.54 17.67
CA ALA A 218 9.30 4.12 16.73
C ALA A 218 9.83 5.48 17.19
N LEU A 219 9.06 6.25 17.96
CA LEU A 219 9.52 7.51 18.53
C LEU A 219 10.41 7.30 19.77
N MET A 220 10.15 6.26 20.57
CA MET A 220 10.91 5.87 21.76
C MET A 220 12.26 5.22 21.41
N GLU A 221 12.29 4.29 20.46
CA GLU A 221 13.49 3.56 20.04
C GLU A 221 14.46 4.40 19.18
N GLY A 222 14.08 5.64 18.86
CA GLY A 222 14.87 6.52 18.01
C GLY A 222 14.82 6.12 16.53
N SER A 223 15.88 6.37 15.78
CA SER A 223 15.88 6.16 14.33
C SER A 223 15.90 4.70 13.89
N THR A 224 16.20 3.76 14.78
CA THR A 224 16.44 2.32 14.48
C THR A 224 15.22 1.66 13.83
N LYS A 225 14.04 1.70 14.45
CA LYS A 225 12.82 1.10 13.88
C LYS A 225 12.35 1.78 12.59
N LEU A 226 12.58 3.08 12.47
CA LEU A 226 12.32 3.85 11.24
C LEU A 226 13.31 3.51 10.12
N ASP A 227 14.52 3.10 10.46
CA ASP A 227 15.58 2.70 9.53
C ASP A 227 15.46 1.23 9.11
N GLU A 228 14.98 0.34 9.98
CA GLU A 228 14.68 -1.06 9.65
C GLU A 228 13.57 -1.19 8.60
N GLN A 229 12.60 -0.27 8.63
CA GLN A 229 11.56 -0.15 7.61
C GLN A 229 12.08 0.31 6.23
N LYS A 230 13.38 0.61 6.09
CA LYS A 230 14.02 0.93 4.79
C LYS A 230 14.44 -0.30 3.98
N LEU A 231 14.32 -1.52 4.50
CA LEU A 231 14.62 -2.73 3.71
C LEU A 231 13.61 -2.84 2.55
N GLY A 232 14.06 -2.38 1.37
CA GLY A 232 13.28 -2.25 0.14
C GLY A 232 13.04 -0.82 -0.34
N ASP A 233 13.86 0.16 0.05
CA ASP A 233 13.79 1.57 -0.39
C ASP A 233 13.93 1.73 -1.92
N GLN A 234 12.82 1.48 -2.63
CA GLN A 234 12.56 1.93 -3.99
C GLN A 234 11.82 3.29 -3.97
N GLY A 235 12.09 4.13 -2.96
CA GLY A 235 11.57 5.48 -2.91
C GLY A 235 12.00 6.29 -4.13
N LEU A 236 11.22 7.32 -4.48
CA LEU A 236 11.48 8.27 -5.57
C LEU A 236 12.95 8.73 -5.63
N GLY A 237 13.57 8.98 -4.48
CA GLY A 237 14.97 9.45 -4.40
C GLY A 237 16.02 8.41 -4.80
N SER A 238 15.82 7.13 -4.48
CA SER A 238 16.81 6.09 -4.76
C SER A 238 16.85 5.70 -6.25
N ARG A 239 15.78 5.97 -7.01
CA ARG A 239 15.67 5.69 -8.45
C ARG A 239 15.90 6.88 -9.36
N MET A 240 15.74 8.11 -8.86
CA MET A 240 16.03 9.33 -9.63
C MET A 240 17.50 9.77 -9.56
N GLY A 241 18.40 8.95 -8.98
CA GLY A 241 19.83 9.25 -8.95
C GLY A 241 20.19 10.52 -8.18
N VAL A 242 19.33 10.99 -7.28
CA VAL A 242 19.64 12.15 -6.44
C VAL A 242 20.58 11.67 -5.34
N SER A 243 21.89 11.83 -5.60
CA SER A 243 22.94 11.71 -4.61
C SER A 243 22.56 12.56 -3.40
N LYS A 244 22.60 11.96 -2.21
CA LYS A 244 22.65 12.70 -0.96
C LYS A 244 24.09 13.14 -0.78
N ASP A 245 24.36 14.38 -1.16
CA ASP A 245 25.48 15.13 -0.60
C ASP A 245 25.06 15.71 0.75
#